data_AF-A0A5E8GVD6-F1
#
_entry.id   AF-A0A5E8GVD6-F1
#
_cell.length_a   1.000
_cell.length_b   1.000
_cell.length_c   1.000
_cell.angle_alpha   90.00
_cell.angle_beta   90.00
_cell.angle_gamma   90.00
#
_symmetry.space_group_name_H-M   'P 1'
#
loop_
_entity.id
_entity.type
_entity.pdbx_description
1 polymer ?
#
loop_
_entity_poly.entity_id
_entity_poly.type
_entity_poly.pdbx_seq_one_letter_code
_entity_poly.pdbx_strand_id
1 'polypeptide(L)'
;MACRKLLIFVFACIWMSASVNAVRSAEPFRLSVPQDLNDSGFLKYLLPRFSLKTNTRIELVSPEDLAEVRLLDEQGGTPVFDGLDRTWYASVEQETGGTKRFLEWLTGDVGRRTIDGFPAKDGIAFTAAAPVAKEVDDGLIAGDAGKGEKLAVVHCGRCHRVNAATRMAGIGSTPSFAILRTLADWKPRFEAFFALNPHPSFTLIEDVTEPFDETRPPPIVPVEMTLEDLDAILAFVSRIPPADLGAPLQYQ
;
A
#
# COMPACT_ATOMS: atom_id res chain seq x y z
N MET A 1 55.39 -26.42 18.15
CA MET A 1 55.28 -24.94 18.19
C MET A 1 54.29 -24.49 17.12
N ALA A 2 53.02 -24.49 17.49
CA ALA A 2 51.88 -24.17 16.65
C ALA A 2 51.51 -22.70 16.89
N CYS A 3 52.05 -21.78 16.09
CA CYS A 3 51.61 -20.39 16.10
C CYS A 3 51.90 -19.72 14.74
N ARG A 4 51.48 -20.39 13.67
CA ARG A 4 51.57 -19.86 12.29
C ARG A 4 50.35 -20.26 11.45
N LYS A 5 49.18 -20.30 12.10
CA LYS A 5 47.86 -20.51 11.47
C LYS A 5 46.80 -19.51 11.94
N LEU A 6 47.23 -18.44 12.62
CA LEU A 6 46.35 -17.40 13.16
C LEU A 6 46.43 -16.13 12.31
N LEU A 7 46.30 -16.23 10.99
CA LEU A 7 46.29 -15.08 10.08
C LEU A 7 45.47 -15.31 8.79
N ILE A 8 44.69 -16.41 8.71
CA ILE A 8 43.81 -16.72 7.56
C ILE A 8 42.45 -17.21 8.07
N PHE A 9 41.87 -16.51 9.04
CA PHE A 9 40.52 -16.80 9.54
C PHE A 9 39.76 -15.54 9.98
N VAL A 10 40.06 -14.40 9.35
CA VAL A 10 39.34 -13.12 9.53
C VAL A 10 38.67 -12.67 8.22
N PHE A 11 38.76 -13.46 7.14
CA PHE A 11 38.23 -13.07 5.82
C PHE A 11 36.99 -13.83 5.34
N ALA A 12 36.38 -14.66 6.19
CA ALA A 12 35.20 -15.43 5.83
C ALA A 12 34.23 -15.45 7.02
N CYS A 13 33.25 -14.54 7.03
CA CYS A 13 31.93 -14.68 7.69
C CYS A 13 31.14 -13.36 7.79
N ILE A 14 31.59 -12.23 7.24
CA ILE A 14 30.78 -11.00 7.14
C ILE A 14 30.47 -10.70 5.68
N TRP A 15 29.87 -11.69 5.01
CA TRP A 15 28.96 -11.48 3.89
C TRP A 15 27.59 -12.00 4.35
N MET A 16 27.15 -11.50 5.51
CA MET A 16 25.81 -11.73 5.99
C MET A 16 24.93 -10.76 5.24
N SER A 17 24.32 -11.29 4.20
CA SER A 17 23.33 -10.73 3.31
C SER A 17 22.56 -9.58 3.95
N ALA A 18 23.02 -8.36 3.67
CA ALA A 18 22.11 -7.23 3.67
C ALA A 18 21.08 -7.56 2.59
N SER A 19 19.91 -8.04 3.00
CA SER A 19 18.70 -7.97 2.20
C SER A 19 18.38 -6.48 2.05
N VAL A 20 19.13 -5.83 1.16
CA VAL A 20 18.67 -4.63 0.51
C VAL A 20 17.33 -5.05 -0.07
N ASN A 21 16.25 -4.41 0.37
CA ASN A 21 14.98 -4.44 -0.35
C ASN A 21 15.25 -3.78 -1.71
N ALA A 22 15.95 -4.48 -2.59
CA ALA A 22 15.91 -4.22 -4.00
C ALA A 22 14.42 -4.30 -4.33
N VAL A 23 13.88 -3.20 -4.86
CA VAL A 23 12.56 -3.21 -5.48
C VAL A 23 12.63 -4.32 -6.52
N ARG A 24 12.14 -5.51 -6.15
CA ARG A 24 12.18 -6.69 -7.00
C ARG A 24 11.41 -6.29 -8.25
N SER A 25 12.10 -6.26 -9.40
CA SER A 25 11.47 -6.03 -10.68
C SER A 25 10.32 -7.03 -10.80
N ALA A 26 9.11 -6.53 -11.03
CA ALA A 26 7.98 -7.40 -11.22
C ALA A 26 8.20 -8.22 -12.50
N GLU A 27 7.71 -9.46 -12.50
CA GLU A 27 7.93 -10.40 -13.60
C GLU A 27 7.47 -9.80 -14.94
N PRO A 28 8.27 -9.95 -16.02
CA PRO A 28 7.83 -9.54 -17.34
C PRO A 28 6.61 -10.36 -17.77
N PHE A 29 5.76 -9.78 -18.60
CA PHE A 29 4.57 -10.46 -19.10
C PHE A 29 4.26 -10.04 -20.54
N ARG A 30 3.46 -10.86 -21.22
CA ARG A 30 2.96 -10.67 -22.57
C ARG A 30 1.57 -10.04 -22.51
N LEU A 31 1.37 -9.04 -23.37
CA LEU A 31 0.12 -8.30 -23.50
C LEU A 31 -0.39 -8.51 -24.93
N SER A 32 -1.57 -9.11 -25.05
CA SER A 32 -2.27 -9.24 -26.32
C SER A 32 -3.26 -8.09 -26.49
N VAL A 33 -3.29 -7.50 -27.68
CA VAL A 33 -4.09 -6.31 -28.00
C VAL A 33 -4.70 -6.42 -29.39
N PRO A 34 -5.94 -5.97 -29.60
CA PRO A 34 -6.54 -5.87 -30.92
C PRO A 34 -5.76 -4.93 -31.84
N GLN A 35 -5.79 -5.25 -33.13
CA GLN A 35 -4.91 -4.63 -34.12
C GLN A 35 -5.20 -3.13 -34.29
N ASP A 36 -6.47 -2.73 -34.24
CA ASP A 36 -6.89 -1.33 -34.31
C ASP A 36 -6.37 -0.50 -33.13
N LEU A 37 -6.37 -1.06 -31.92
CA LEU A 37 -5.77 -0.43 -30.76
C LEU A 37 -4.24 -0.32 -30.89
N ASN A 38 -3.59 -1.35 -31.43
CA ASN A 38 -2.15 -1.32 -31.69
C ASN A 38 -1.77 -0.24 -32.72
N ASP A 39 -2.57 -0.11 -33.78
CA ASP A 39 -2.36 0.82 -34.88
C ASP A 39 -2.68 2.27 -34.53
N SER A 40 -3.54 2.51 -33.52
CA SER A 40 -3.85 3.84 -32.99
C SER A 40 -2.62 4.62 -32.49
N GLY A 41 -1.53 3.91 -32.16
CA GLY A 41 -0.32 4.48 -31.56
C GLY A 41 -0.45 4.81 -30.07
N PHE A 42 -1.63 4.60 -29.47
CA PHE A 42 -1.88 4.81 -28.05
C PHE A 42 -0.96 3.95 -27.16
N LEU A 43 -0.78 2.67 -27.50
CA LEU A 43 0.09 1.77 -26.72
C LEU A 43 1.57 2.17 -26.76
N LYS A 44 2.02 2.79 -27.87
CA LYS A 44 3.38 3.34 -27.98
C LYS A 44 3.60 4.53 -27.04
N TYR A 45 2.53 5.20 -26.63
CA TYR A 45 2.55 6.25 -25.62
C TYR A 45 2.41 5.68 -24.20
N LEU A 46 1.50 4.73 -24.00
CA LEU A 46 1.13 4.19 -22.69
C LEU A 46 2.21 3.26 -22.10
N LEU A 47 2.63 2.23 -22.84
CA LEU A 47 3.46 1.13 -22.31
C LEU A 47 4.86 1.55 -21.86
N PRO A 48 5.57 2.48 -22.54
CA PRO A 48 6.87 2.95 -22.07
C PRO A 48 6.77 3.66 -20.71
N ARG A 49 5.67 4.38 -20.45
CA ARG A 49 5.46 5.11 -19.18
C ARG A 49 5.18 4.16 -18.03
N PHE A 50 4.38 3.11 -18.27
CA PHE A 50 4.26 2.01 -17.32
C PHE A 50 5.64 1.42 -17.02
N SER A 51 6.34 0.96 -18.06
CA SER A 51 7.62 0.25 -17.93
C SER A 51 8.67 1.06 -17.16
N LEU A 52 8.75 2.37 -17.45
CA LEU A 52 9.64 3.29 -16.74
C LEU A 52 9.25 3.48 -15.27
N LYS A 53 7.95 3.59 -14.98
CA LYS A 53 7.47 3.82 -13.61
C LYS A 53 7.57 2.58 -12.73
N THR A 54 7.40 1.40 -13.32
CA THR A 54 7.24 0.14 -12.58
C THR A 54 8.45 -0.78 -12.65
N ASN A 55 9.39 -0.48 -13.56
CA ASN A 55 10.52 -1.33 -13.92
C ASN A 55 10.06 -2.75 -14.30
N THR A 56 9.02 -2.84 -15.13
CA THR A 56 8.39 -4.08 -15.60
C THR A 56 8.37 -4.08 -17.12
N ARG A 57 8.86 -5.15 -17.75
CA ARG A 57 8.89 -5.29 -19.20
C ARG A 57 7.58 -5.88 -19.70
N ILE A 58 7.06 -5.33 -20.80
CA ILE A 58 5.89 -5.84 -21.50
C ILE A 58 6.31 -6.29 -22.89
N GLU A 59 5.87 -7.48 -23.30
CA GLU A 59 5.98 -7.95 -24.68
C GLU A 59 4.60 -7.88 -25.35
N LEU A 60 4.47 -7.09 -26.41
CA LEU A 60 3.25 -7.09 -27.21
C LEU A 60 3.22 -8.32 -28.11
N VAL A 61 2.11 -9.06 -28.09
CA VAL A 61 1.92 -10.27 -28.89
C VAL A 61 0.60 -10.23 -29.64
N SER A 62 0.47 -11.08 -30.65
CA SER A 62 -0.72 -11.09 -31.50
C SER A 62 -1.98 -11.51 -30.72
N PRO A 63 -3.18 -11.16 -31.20
CA PRO A 63 -4.45 -11.61 -30.64
C PRO A 63 -4.56 -13.14 -30.45
N GLU A 64 -4.00 -13.90 -31.39
CA GLU A 64 -4.00 -15.37 -31.41
C GLU A 64 -2.96 -16.01 -30.47
N ASP A 65 -1.96 -15.26 -30.00
CA ASP A 65 -0.93 -15.78 -29.12
C ASP A 65 -1.42 -15.90 -27.67
N LEU A 66 -0.80 -16.79 -26.91
CA LEU A 66 -0.98 -16.83 -25.45
C LEU A 66 -0.40 -15.57 -24.82
N ALA A 67 -1.16 -14.93 -23.94
CA ALA A 67 -0.75 -13.74 -23.21
C ALA A 67 -1.33 -13.77 -21.80
N GLU A 68 -0.58 -13.25 -20.82
CA GLU A 68 -1.04 -13.18 -19.43
C GLU A 68 -2.06 -12.05 -19.22
N VAL A 69 -2.05 -11.02 -20.08
CA VAL A 69 -3.07 -9.96 -20.10
C VAL A 69 -3.58 -9.76 -21.54
N ARG A 70 -4.88 -9.57 -21.67
CA ARG A 70 -5.56 -9.25 -22.94
C ARG A 70 -6.33 -7.94 -22.79
N LEU A 71 -6.17 -7.02 -23.74
CA LEU A 71 -7.11 -5.91 -23.90
C LEU A 71 -8.22 -6.34 -24.86
N LEU A 72 -9.47 -6.16 -24.46
CA LEU A 72 -10.65 -6.63 -25.18
C LEU A 72 -11.63 -5.46 -25.35
N ASP A 73 -12.41 -5.45 -26.43
CA ASP A 73 -13.50 -4.48 -26.65
C ASP A 73 -14.88 -5.03 -26.24
N GLU A 74 -14.92 -6.27 -25.76
CA GLU A 74 -16.10 -6.89 -25.16
C GLU A 74 -15.98 -6.95 -23.64
N GLN A 75 -17.13 -7.00 -22.96
CA GLN A 75 -17.21 -7.15 -21.51
C GLN A 75 -16.64 -8.51 -21.08
N GLY A 76 -15.36 -8.52 -20.70
CA GLY A 76 -14.64 -9.72 -20.29
C GLY A 76 -13.56 -9.47 -19.23
N GLY A 77 -13.53 -8.28 -18.62
CA GLY A 77 -12.48 -7.92 -17.67
C GLY A 77 -12.75 -6.59 -16.96
N THR A 78 -11.70 -5.98 -16.42
CA THR A 78 -11.80 -4.68 -15.74
C THR A 78 -11.85 -3.57 -16.78
N PRO A 79 -12.84 -2.65 -16.76
CA PRO A 79 -12.85 -1.50 -17.66
C PRO A 79 -11.67 -0.58 -17.36
N VAL A 80 -10.91 -0.20 -18.39
CA VAL A 80 -9.66 0.56 -18.21
C VAL A 80 -9.67 1.93 -18.89
N PHE A 81 -10.25 2.04 -20.08
CA PHE A 81 -10.39 3.31 -20.80
C PHE A 81 -11.39 3.22 -21.96
N ASP A 82 -11.88 4.37 -22.39
CA ASP A 82 -12.65 4.55 -23.62
C ASP A 82 -11.73 5.09 -24.72
N GLY A 83 -12.00 4.70 -25.96
CA GLY A 83 -11.29 5.17 -27.15
C GLY A 83 -11.64 4.32 -28.37
N LEU A 84 -11.48 4.86 -29.59
CA LEU A 84 -11.96 4.18 -30.82
C LEU A 84 -13.46 3.83 -30.74
N ASP A 85 -14.27 4.77 -30.23
CA ASP A 85 -15.73 4.67 -30.06
C ASP A 85 -16.24 3.48 -29.23
N ARG A 86 -15.39 2.92 -28.35
CA ARG A 86 -15.73 1.78 -27.48
C ARG A 86 -15.00 1.84 -26.14
N THR A 87 -15.46 1.01 -25.20
CA THR A 87 -14.78 0.77 -23.92
C THR A 87 -13.85 -0.42 -24.05
N TRP A 88 -12.64 -0.26 -23.52
CA TRP A 88 -11.62 -1.31 -23.46
C TRP A 88 -11.57 -1.92 -22.07
N TYR A 89 -11.47 -3.24 -22.04
CA TYR A 89 -11.40 -4.07 -20.85
C TYR A 89 -10.05 -4.78 -20.77
N ALA A 90 -9.45 -4.84 -19.59
CA ALA A 90 -8.28 -5.67 -19.33
C ALA A 90 -8.73 -7.00 -18.69
N SER A 91 -8.52 -8.10 -19.41
CA SER A 91 -8.63 -9.46 -18.86
C SER A 91 -7.26 -9.96 -18.44
N VAL A 92 -7.15 -10.47 -17.21
CA VAL A 92 -5.92 -11.10 -16.70
C VAL A 92 -6.11 -12.61 -16.77
N GLU A 93 -5.46 -13.24 -17.75
CA GLU A 93 -5.50 -14.69 -17.96
C GLU A 93 -4.59 -15.43 -16.97
N GLN A 94 -3.51 -14.77 -16.54
CA GLN A 94 -2.58 -15.28 -15.54
C GLN A 94 -2.12 -14.18 -14.59
N GLU A 95 -2.39 -14.38 -13.30
CA GLU A 95 -1.94 -13.45 -12.27
C GLU A 95 -0.46 -13.68 -11.93
N THR A 96 0.36 -12.64 -12.08
CA THR A 96 1.75 -12.57 -11.67
C THR A 96 2.01 -11.22 -11.01
N GLY A 97 3.20 -11.05 -10.42
CA GLY A 97 3.58 -9.73 -9.88
C GLY A 97 3.55 -8.62 -10.93
N GLY A 98 3.84 -8.95 -12.19
CA GLY A 98 3.82 -8.01 -13.31
C GLY A 98 2.42 -7.61 -13.74
N THR A 99 1.54 -8.60 -13.93
CA THR A 99 0.16 -8.35 -14.40
C THR A 99 -0.67 -7.62 -13.35
N LYS A 100 -0.51 -7.97 -12.07
CA LYS A 100 -1.13 -7.22 -10.96
C LYS A 100 -0.70 -5.76 -10.93
N ARG A 101 0.61 -5.51 -11.04
CA ARG A 101 1.16 -4.16 -11.05
C ARG A 101 0.70 -3.36 -12.27
N PHE A 102 0.54 -4.02 -13.42
CA PHE A 102 -0.01 -3.39 -14.63
C PHE A 102 -1.44 -2.93 -14.42
N LEU A 103 -2.31 -3.80 -13.92
CA LEU A 103 -3.71 -3.46 -13.69
C LEU A 103 -3.87 -2.37 -12.61
N GLU A 104 -3.13 -2.47 -11.50
CA GLU A 104 -3.10 -1.45 -10.43
C GLU A 104 -2.62 -0.10 -10.95
N TRP A 105 -1.58 -0.07 -11.79
CA TRP A 105 -1.07 1.17 -12.37
C TRP A 105 -2.08 1.78 -13.35
N LEU A 106 -2.64 0.95 -14.24
CA LEU A 106 -3.54 1.38 -15.32
C LEU A 106 -4.84 1.98 -14.77
N THR A 107 -5.37 1.41 -13.69
CA THR A 107 -6.58 1.88 -13.00
C THR A 107 -6.30 2.92 -11.90
N GLY A 108 -5.04 3.10 -11.51
CA GLY A 108 -4.62 4.10 -10.53
C GLY A 108 -4.45 5.50 -11.13
N ASP A 109 -4.27 6.50 -10.25
CA ASP A 109 -4.18 7.91 -10.64
C ASP A 109 -3.15 8.21 -11.74
N VAL A 110 -1.97 7.59 -11.68
CA VAL A 110 -0.88 7.83 -12.63
C VAL A 110 -1.23 7.25 -14.00
N GLY A 111 -1.77 6.03 -14.07
CA GLY A 111 -2.20 5.42 -15.32
C GLY A 111 -3.36 6.20 -15.94
N ARG A 112 -4.36 6.56 -15.14
CA ARG A 112 -5.53 7.32 -15.60
C ARG A 112 -5.15 8.69 -16.17
N ARG A 113 -4.33 9.48 -15.46
CA ARG A 113 -3.79 10.74 -16.01
C ARG A 113 -2.94 10.53 -17.25
N THR A 114 -2.23 9.39 -17.34
CA THR A 114 -1.47 9.07 -18.55
C THR A 114 -2.42 8.85 -19.72
N ILE A 115 -3.49 8.06 -19.54
CA ILE A 115 -4.51 7.82 -20.56
C ILE A 115 -5.14 9.15 -21.01
N ASP A 116 -5.64 9.95 -20.07
CA ASP A 116 -6.29 11.25 -20.34
C ASP A 116 -5.34 12.27 -20.98
N GLY A 117 -4.03 12.15 -20.72
CA GLY A 117 -2.99 13.01 -21.26
C GLY A 117 -2.51 12.62 -22.65
N PHE A 118 -3.04 11.55 -23.26
CA PHE A 118 -2.68 11.18 -24.62
C PHE A 118 -3.17 12.27 -25.61
N PRO A 119 -2.28 12.90 -26.39
CA PRO A 119 -2.70 13.93 -27.33
C PRO A 119 -3.58 13.28 -28.40
N ALA A 120 -4.81 13.78 -28.54
CA ALA A 120 -5.74 13.27 -29.54
C ALA A 120 -5.07 13.27 -30.92
N LYS A 121 -4.81 12.09 -31.45
CA LYS A 121 -4.15 11.90 -32.74
C LYS A 121 -5.21 11.50 -33.74
N ASP A 122 -5.26 12.19 -34.88
CA ASP A 122 -6.25 11.94 -35.95
C ASP A 122 -7.71 12.06 -35.46
N GLY A 123 -7.96 12.88 -34.43
CA GLY A 123 -9.28 13.08 -33.82
C GLY A 123 -9.70 12.01 -32.81
N ILE A 124 -8.86 11.00 -32.56
CA ILE A 124 -9.14 9.91 -31.62
C ILE A 124 -8.60 10.30 -30.25
N ALA A 125 -9.50 10.52 -29.30
CA ALA A 125 -9.17 10.69 -27.90
C ALA A 125 -9.29 9.37 -27.14
N PHE A 126 -8.46 9.22 -26.11
CA PHE A 126 -8.60 8.17 -25.12
C PHE A 126 -8.93 8.80 -23.78
N THR A 127 -9.82 8.19 -23.02
CA THR A 127 -10.25 8.68 -21.71
C THR A 127 -10.22 7.55 -20.71
N ALA A 128 -9.61 7.78 -19.57
CA ALA A 128 -9.53 6.78 -18.52
C ALA A 128 -10.91 6.40 -18.04
N ALA A 129 -11.13 5.11 -17.78
CA ALA A 129 -12.35 4.67 -17.13
C ALA A 129 -12.53 5.42 -15.79
N ALA A 130 -13.79 5.67 -15.43
CA ALA A 130 -14.11 6.15 -14.10
C ALA A 130 -13.44 5.24 -13.06
N PRO A 131 -12.92 5.79 -11.95
CA PRO A 131 -12.32 4.94 -10.95
C PRO A 131 -13.41 4.00 -10.49
N VAL A 132 -13.18 2.70 -10.63
CA VAL A 132 -13.96 1.72 -9.88
C VAL A 132 -13.77 2.15 -8.44
N ALA A 133 -14.87 2.55 -7.79
CA ALA A 133 -14.83 2.85 -6.37
C ALA A 133 -14.20 1.62 -5.73
N LYS A 134 -12.95 1.76 -5.28
CA LYS A 134 -12.36 0.75 -4.42
C LYS A 134 -13.38 0.65 -3.32
N GLU A 135 -13.98 -0.52 -3.12
CA GLU A 135 -14.63 -0.80 -1.85
C GLU A 135 -13.55 -0.52 -0.82
N VAL A 136 -13.58 0.71 -0.28
CA VAL A 136 -13.07 0.96 1.04
C VAL A 136 -13.96 0.03 1.81
N ASP A 137 -13.43 -1.15 2.18
CA ASP A 137 -13.91 -1.82 3.38
C ASP A 137 -13.99 -0.69 4.37
N ASP A 138 -15.21 -0.24 4.63
CA ASP A 138 -15.49 0.87 5.51
C ASP A 138 -14.89 0.54 6.88
N GLY A 139 -14.54 -0.74 7.11
CA GLY A 139 -13.66 -1.20 8.16
C GLY A 139 -14.25 -0.81 9.50
N LEU A 140 -15.55 -0.50 9.50
CA LEU A 140 -16.29 0.08 10.59
C LEU A 140 -16.43 -1.01 11.62
N ILE A 141 -15.61 -0.89 12.64
CA ILE A 141 -15.64 -1.81 13.76
C ILE A 141 -16.83 -1.38 14.62
N ALA A 142 -17.71 -2.33 14.91
CA ALA A 142 -18.83 -2.13 15.83
C ALA A 142 -18.28 -1.82 17.23
N GLY A 143 -18.94 -0.93 17.98
CA GLY A 143 -18.50 -0.53 19.31
C GLY A 143 -18.79 0.94 19.60
N ASP A 144 -18.53 1.34 20.85
CA ASP A 144 -18.71 2.71 21.30
C ASP A 144 -17.51 3.57 20.89
N ALA A 145 -17.59 4.18 19.71
CA ALA A 145 -16.56 5.09 19.20
C ALA A 145 -16.38 6.34 20.07
N GLY A 146 -17.40 6.78 20.81
CA GLY A 146 -17.32 7.92 21.71
C GLY A 146 -16.52 7.60 22.97
N LYS A 147 -16.72 6.40 23.54
CA LYS A 147 -15.84 5.83 24.59
C LYS A 147 -14.42 5.65 24.04
N GLY A 148 -14.31 5.09 22.84
CA GLY A 148 -13.04 4.86 22.15
C GLY A 148 -12.19 6.10 21.95
N GLU A 149 -12.78 7.22 21.51
CA GLU A 149 -12.06 8.48 21.35
C GLU A 149 -11.47 8.97 22.67
N LYS A 150 -12.27 8.92 23.75
CA LYS A 150 -11.82 9.36 25.08
C LYS A 150 -10.67 8.50 25.58
N LEU A 151 -10.80 7.17 25.46
CA LEU A 151 -9.74 6.22 25.83
C LEU A 151 -8.48 6.44 25.00
N ALA A 152 -8.60 6.64 23.68
CA ALA A 152 -7.46 6.90 22.81
C ALA A 152 -6.73 8.19 23.20
N VAL A 153 -7.46 9.27 23.54
CA VAL A 153 -6.85 10.51 24.04
C VAL A 153 -6.09 10.27 25.35
N VAL A 154 -6.68 9.53 26.29
CA VAL A 154 -6.07 9.23 27.60
C VAL A 154 -4.82 8.35 27.46
N HIS A 155 -4.92 7.25 26.73
CA HIS A 155 -3.89 6.22 26.68
C HIS A 155 -2.82 6.49 25.61
N CYS A 156 -3.20 7.09 24.48
CA CYS A 156 -2.32 7.23 23.32
C CYS A 156 -1.88 8.68 23.10
N GLY A 157 -2.61 9.67 23.62
CA GLY A 157 -2.42 11.11 23.34
C GLY A 157 -1.08 11.70 23.78
N ARG A 158 -0.36 11.01 24.68
CA ARG A 158 1.02 11.38 25.08
C ARG A 158 2.01 11.22 23.92
N CYS A 159 1.81 10.23 23.06
CA CYS A 159 2.70 9.94 21.95
C CYS A 159 2.04 10.31 20.61
N HIS A 160 0.80 9.90 20.39
CA HIS A 160 0.12 10.11 19.11
C HIS A 160 -0.78 11.34 19.13
N ARG A 161 -0.85 12.02 17.98
CA ARG A 161 -1.98 12.91 17.68
C ARG A 161 -3.18 12.04 17.31
N VAL A 162 -4.17 12.02 18.19
CA VAL A 162 -5.36 11.14 18.12
C VAL A 162 -6.48 11.79 17.30
N ASN A 163 -6.79 13.04 17.61
CA ASN A 163 -7.83 13.84 16.96
C ASN A 163 -7.39 15.31 16.82
N ALA A 164 -8.28 16.15 16.27
CA ALA A 164 -8.02 17.58 16.08
C ALA A 164 -7.74 18.33 17.39
N ALA A 165 -8.37 17.94 18.51
CA ALA A 165 -8.14 18.56 19.81
C ALA A 165 -6.71 18.28 20.33
N THR A 166 -6.17 17.09 20.04
CA THR A 166 -4.78 16.72 20.37
C THR A 166 -3.75 17.19 19.33
N ARG A 167 -4.11 18.09 18.40
CA ARG A 167 -3.20 18.50 17.30
C ARG A 167 -1.84 19.02 17.76
N MET A 168 -1.77 19.64 18.93
CA MET A 168 -0.54 20.18 19.54
C MET A 168 0.10 19.25 20.57
N ALA A 169 -0.50 18.08 20.81
CA ALA A 169 0.05 17.03 21.66
C ALA A 169 0.82 15.98 20.83
N GLY A 170 1.35 14.97 21.51
CA GLY A 170 2.12 13.89 20.91
C GLY A 170 3.59 14.25 20.63
N ILE A 171 4.31 13.29 20.08
CA ILE A 171 5.72 13.41 19.73
C ILE A 171 5.82 13.56 18.21
N GLY A 172 6.60 14.52 17.73
CA GLY A 172 6.72 14.80 16.29
C GLY A 172 7.21 13.62 15.45
N SER A 173 7.93 12.66 16.06
CA SER A 173 8.44 11.45 15.42
C SER A 173 7.45 10.28 15.36
N THR A 174 6.34 10.35 16.08
CA THR A 174 5.29 9.31 16.05
C THR A 174 4.14 9.73 15.13
N PRO A 175 3.68 8.86 14.22
CA PRO A 175 2.63 9.20 13.26
C PRO A 175 1.30 9.48 13.98
N SER A 176 0.47 10.38 13.44
CA SER A 176 -0.89 10.58 13.94
C SER A 176 -1.78 9.38 13.60
N PHE A 177 -2.91 9.23 14.29
CA PHE A 177 -3.89 8.19 13.95
C PHE A 177 -4.38 8.31 12.50
N ALA A 178 -4.62 9.53 12.03
CA ALA A 178 -5.00 9.78 10.64
C ALA A 178 -3.91 9.34 9.64
N ILE A 179 -2.62 9.52 9.95
CA ILE A 179 -1.52 9.00 9.12
C ILE A 179 -1.48 7.47 9.19
N LEU A 180 -1.63 6.88 10.37
CA LEU A 180 -1.68 5.42 10.49
C LEU A 180 -2.84 4.80 9.68
N ARG A 181 -3.97 5.51 9.56
CA ARG A 181 -5.11 5.10 8.73
C ARG A 181 -4.85 5.08 7.23
N THR A 182 -3.75 5.68 6.74
CA THR A 182 -3.36 5.57 5.32
C THR A 182 -2.66 4.26 5.00
N LEU A 183 -2.23 3.49 6.01
CA LEU A 183 -1.52 2.23 5.83
C LEU A 183 -2.49 1.11 5.46
N ALA A 184 -2.11 0.25 4.51
CA ALA A 184 -2.94 -0.89 4.10
C ALA A 184 -3.20 -1.88 5.25
N ASP A 185 -2.25 -1.98 6.19
CA ASP A 185 -2.30 -2.85 7.37
C ASP A 185 -2.64 -2.09 8.66
N TRP A 186 -3.35 -0.95 8.57
CA TRP A 186 -3.70 -0.14 9.74
C TRP A 186 -4.45 -0.97 10.80
N LYS A 187 -5.43 -1.78 10.39
CA LYS A 187 -6.30 -2.55 11.31
C LYS A 187 -5.50 -3.52 12.20
N PRO A 188 -4.71 -4.47 11.65
CA PRO A 188 -3.90 -5.36 12.48
C PRO A 188 -2.83 -4.64 13.31
N ARG A 189 -2.35 -3.45 12.89
CA ARG A 189 -1.43 -2.64 13.70
C ARG A 189 -2.09 -2.08 14.96
N PHE A 190 -3.34 -1.61 14.86
CA PHE A 190 -4.09 -1.13 16.01
C PHE A 190 -4.58 -2.30 16.88
N GLU A 191 -5.02 -3.41 16.29
CA GLU A 191 -5.48 -4.59 17.04
C GLU A 191 -4.36 -5.21 17.89
N ALA A 192 -3.13 -5.25 17.37
CA ALA A 192 -1.99 -5.85 18.05
C ALA A 192 -1.00 -4.82 18.62
N PHE A 193 -1.41 -3.55 18.78
CA PHE A 193 -0.47 -2.47 19.10
C PHE A 193 0.38 -2.77 20.35
N PHE A 194 -0.22 -3.40 21.37
CA PHE A 194 0.42 -3.78 22.63
C PHE A 194 1.57 -4.78 22.46
N ALA A 195 1.62 -5.51 21.34
CA ALA A 195 2.69 -6.42 20.97
C ALA A 195 3.74 -5.78 20.02
N LEU A 196 3.49 -4.57 19.53
CA LEU A 196 4.34 -3.88 18.56
C LEU A 196 5.17 -2.78 19.22
N ASN A 197 6.49 -2.82 19.02
CA ASN A 197 7.41 -1.82 19.58
C ASN A 197 6.97 -0.38 19.21
N PRO A 198 7.03 0.56 20.18
CA PRO A 198 7.61 0.44 21.52
C PRO A 198 6.64 -0.03 22.63
N HIS A 199 5.37 -0.31 22.32
CA HIS A 199 4.28 -0.48 23.29
C HIS A 199 4.42 -1.62 24.30
N PRO A 200 5.02 -2.79 23.99
CA PRO A 200 5.15 -3.88 24.96
C PRO A 200 5.88 -3.48 26.25
N SER A 201 6.72 -2.43 26.19
CA SER A 201 7.49 -1.97 27.33
C SER A 201 6.69 -1.15 28.36
N PHE A 202 5.44 -0.77 28.04
CA PHE A 202 4.61 0.08 28.90
C PHE A 202 3.10 -0.14 28.72
N THR A 203 2.65 -1.22 28.08
CA THR A 203 1.23 -1.52 27.88
C THR A 203 0.85 -2.83 28.53
N LEU A 204 -0.26 -2.83 29.27
CA LEU A 204 -0.90 -4.01 29.83
C LEU A 204 -2.34 -4.08 29.31
N ILE A 205 -2.70 -5.22 28.75
CA ILE A 205 -4.07 -5.59 28.44
C ILE A 205 -4.51 -6.65 29.44
N GLU A 206 -5.56 -6.35 30.21
CA GLU A 206 -6.12 -7.27 31.20
C GLU A 206 -6.41 -8.65 30.57
N ASP A 207 -6.03 -9.71 31.27
CA ASP A 207 -6.15 -11.12 30.86
C ASP A 207 -5.43 -11.52 29.54
N VAL A 208 -4.60 -10.63 28.97
CA VAL A 208 -3.93 -10.88 27.68
C VAL A 208 -2.42 -10.76 27.77
N THR A 209 -1.90 -9.71 28.40
CA THR A 209 -0.45 -9.49 28.54
C THR A 209 0.05 -9.97 29.89
N GLU A 210 1.24 -10.55 29.92
CA GLU A 210 1.95 -10.83 31.16
C GLU A 210 2.27 -9.54 31.94
N PRO A 211 2.30 -9.56 33.28
CA PRO A 211 2.77 -8.45 34.08
C PRO A 211 4.21 -8.05 33.75
N PHE A 212 4.58 -6.79 34.00
CA PHE A 212 5.97 -6.37 33.87
C PHE A 212 6.88 -7.12 34.85
N ASP A 213 8.09 -7.43 34.39
CA ASP A 213 9.16 -7.97 35.23
C ASP A 213 9.51 -6.94 36.32
N GLU A 214 9.39 -7.35 37.59
CA GLU A 214 9.68 -6.48 38.76
C GLU A 214 11.10 -5.90 38.72
N THR A 215 12.05 -6.60 38.09
CA THR A 215 13.45 -6.15 37.96
C THR A 215 13.66 -5.15 36.81
N ARG A 216 12.65 -4.97 35.95
CA ARG A 216 12.67 -4.10 34.77
C ARG A 216 11.34 -3.31 34.70
N PRO A 217 11.15 -2.34 35.60
CA PRO A 217 9.92 -1.54 35.63
C PRO A 217 9.74 -0.74 34.33
N PRO A 218 8.49 -0.45 33.95
CA PRO A 218 8.18 0.29 32.73
C PRO A 218 8.80 1.69 32.76
N PRO A 219 9.30 2.20 31.63
CA PRO A 219 10.02 3.48 31.57
C PRO A 219 9.11 4.70 31.70
N ILE A 220 7.78 4.50 31.62
CA ILE A 220 6.74 5.53 31.74
C ILE A 220 5.55 4.93 32.49
N VAL A 221 4.62 5.80 32.94
CA VAL A 221 3.35 5.35 33.52
C VAL A 221 2.64 4.43 32.51
N PRO A 222 2.36 3.17 32.90
CA PRO A 222 1.74 2.19 32.01
C PRO A 222 0.41 2.64 31.44
N VAL A 223 0.14 2.13 30.25
CA VAL A 223 -1.19 2.09 29.67
C VAL A 223 -1.81 0.77 30.10
N GLU A 224 -2.83 0.84 30.94
CA GLU A 224 -3.61 -0.31 31.39
C GLU A 224 -5.01 -0.19 30.80
N MET A 225 -5.49 -1.23 30.13
CA MET A 225 -6.83 -1.27 29.56
C MET A 225 -7.35 -2.70 29.40
N THR A 226 -8.64 -2.85 29.20
CA THR A 226 -9.27 -4.15 28.89
C THR A 226 -9.34 -4.40 27.38
N LEU A 227 -9.70 -5.61 26.96
CA LEU A 227 -10.05 -5.87 25.56
C LEU A 227 -11.28 -5.07 25.11
N GLU A 228 -12.25 -4.81 25.99
CA GLU A 228 -13.43 -4.00 25.66
C GLU A 228 -13.04 -2.53 25.38
N ASP A 229 -12.05 -2.01 26.11
CA ASP A 229 -11.51 -0.67 25.88
C ASP A 229 -10.75 -0.61 24.56
N LEU A 230 -9.98 -1.65 24.22
CA LEU A 230 -9.33 -1.78 22.93
C LEU A 230 -10.36 -1.84 21.79
N ASP A 231 -11.43 -2.62 21.92
CA ASP A 231 -12.51 -2.69 20.93
C ASP A 231 -13.19 -1.33 20.72
N ALA A 232 -13.42 -0.57 21.80
CA ALA A 232 -13.94 0.79 21.70
C ALA A 232 -12.96 1.72 20.95
N ILE A 233 -11.65 1.64 21.24
CA ILE A 233 -10.62 2.40 20.52
C ILE A 233 -10.60 2.01 19.04
N LEU A 234 -10.71 0.73 18.70
CA LEU A 234 -10.76 0.24 17.33
C LEU A 234 -12.01 0.75 16.58
N ALA A 235 -13.16 0.77 17.25
CA ALA A 235 -14.38 1.40 16.74
C ALA A 235 -14.15 2.89 16.45
N PHE A 236 -13.50 3.63 17.32
CA PHE A 236 -13.13 5.03 17.04
C PHE A 236 -12.18 5.15 15.84
N VAL A 237 -11.09 4.39 15.82
CA VAL A 237 -10.03 4.47 14.80
C VAL A 237 -10.56 4.16 13.41
N SER A 238 -11.44 3.16 13.26
CA SER A 238 -12.05 2.81 11.97
C SER A 238 -12.75 4.00 11.30
N ARG A 239 -13.35 4.89 12.11
CA ARG A 239 -14.11 6.07 11.68
C ARG A 239 -13.23 7.30 11.41
N ILE A 240 -11.94 7.24 11.72
CA ILE A 240 -11.01 8.33 11.41
C ILE A 240 -10.73 8.32 9.90
N PRO A 241 -11.00 9.43 9.18
CA PRO A 241 -10.60 9.54 7.78
C PRO A 241 -9.08 9.42 7.64
N PRO A 242 -8.57 8.63 6.68
CA PRO A 242 -7.15 8.62 6.36
C PRO A 242 -6.65 10.04 6.04
N ALA A 243 -5.44 10.38 6.49
CA ALA A 243 -4.86 11.68 6.21
C ALA A 243 -4.68 11.90 4.71
N ASP A 244 -5.04 13.09 4.23
CA ASP A 244 -4.67 13.54 2.89
C ASP A 244 -3.18 13.90 2.88
N LEU A 245 -2.38 13.09 2.19
CA LEU A 245 -0.93 13.30 2.05
C LEU A 245 -0.59 14.18 0.84
N GLY A 246 -1.59 14.68 0.12
CA GLY A 246 -1.43 15.46 -1.09
C GLY A 246 -1.02 14.61 -2.31
N ALA A 247 -1.06 15.24 -3.49
CA ALA A 247 -0.55 14.62 -4.70
C ALA A 247 0.98 14.46 -4.60
N PRO A 248 1.57 13.41 -5.23
CA PRO A 248 3.01 13.27 -5.34
C PRO A 248 3.64 14.56 -5.88
N LEU A 249 4.74 15.00 -5.26
CA LEU A 249 5.50 16.19 -5.67
C LEU A 249 5.75 16.14 -7.18
N GLN A 250 5.20 17.11 -7.90
CA GLN A 250 5.47 17.30 -9.32
C GLN A 250 6.82 18.03 -9.41
N TYR A 251 7.83 17.38 -9.98
CA TYR A 251 9.07 18.06 -10.33
C TYR A 251 8.81 18.94 -11.56
N GLN A 252 9.12 20.25 -11.45
CA GLN A 252 9.15 21.18 -12.58
C GLN A 252 10.43 21.01 -13.39
#